data_AF-A0A1V4SBH4-F1
#
_entry.id   AF-A0A1V4SBH4-F1
#
_cell.length_a   1.000
_cell.length_b   1.000
_cell.length_c   1.000
_cell.angle_alpha   90.00
_cell.angle_beta   90.00
_cell.angle_gamma   90.00
#
_symmetry.space_group_name_H-M   'P 1'
#
loop_
_entity.id
_entity.type
_entity.pdbx_description
1 polymer ?
#
loop_
_entity_poly.entity_id
_entity_poly.type
_entity_poly.pdbx_seq_one_letter_code
_entity_poly.pdbx_strand_id
1 'polypeptide(L)' 'MGAACFMALGEYAHEMINGALEGGLSEEKAVWLNDRDEMVNRLGSVAENRDLVIIKGSRMIGLEEVVRKLKESVCTG' A
#
# COMPACT_ATOMS: atom_id res chain seq x y z
N MET A 1 10.71 16.01 0.49
CA MET A 1 9.91 15.01 1.23
C MET A 1 9.19 14.16 0.20
N GLY A 2 9.36 12.85 0.24
CA GLY A 2 8.72 11.90 -0.67
C GLY A 2 8.08 10.77 0.12
N ALA A 3 7.26 9.94 -0.52
CA ALA A 3 6.70 8.76 0.14
C ALA A 3 7.82 7.78 0.55
N ALA A 4 7.73 7.21 1.76
CA ALA A 4 8.69 6.20 2.22
C ALA A 4 8.46 4.84 1.55
N CYS A 5 7.23 4.57 1.13
CA CYS A 5 6.84 3.36 0.41
C CYS A 5 5.62 3.68 -0.49
N PHE A 6 5.55 3.02 -1.63
CA PHE A 6 4.43 3.06 -2.56
C PHE A 6 4.03 1.62 -2.91
N MET A 7 2.76 1.30 -2.70
CA MET A 7 2.22 -0.03 -2.96
C MET A 7 1.07 0.07 -3.96
N ALA A 8 1.04 -0.82 -4.94
CA ALA A 8 0.01 -0.85 -5.96
C ALA A 8 -0.51 -2.28 -6.18
N LEU A 9 -1.81 -2.41 -6.42
CA LEU A 9 -2.47 -3.66 -6.80
C LEU A 9 -3.49 -3.42 -7.90
N GLY A 10 -3.80 -4.45 -8.67
CA GLY A 10 -4.72 -4.40 -9.81
C GLY A 10 -4.03 -4.32 -11.17
N GLU A 11 -4.83 -4.25 -12.23
CA GLU A 11 -4.41 -4.36 -13.64
C GLU A 11 -3.27 -3.38 -14.01
N TYR A 12 -3.34 -2.15 -13.51
CA TYR A 12 -2.39 -1.08 -13.82
C TYR A 12 -1.26 -0.95 -12.79
N ALA A 13 -1.17 -1.86 -11.82
CA ALA A 13 -0.19 -1.76 -10.74
C ALA A 13 1.25 -1.74 -11.26
N HIS A 14 1.55 -2.53 -12.28
CA HIS A 14 2.87 -2.58 -12.91
C HIS A 14 3.30 -1.21 -13.47
N GLU A 15 2.41 -0.52 -14.19
CA GLU A 15 2.70 0.82 -14.72
C GLU A 15 2.88 1.85 -13.60
N MET A 16 2.08 1.75 -12.54
CA MET A 16 2.19 2.62 -11.37
C MET A 16 3.54 2.43 -10.65
N ILE A 17 4.02 1.18 -10.52
CA ILE A 17 5.35 0.90 -9.93
C ILE A 17 6.46 1.46 -10.82
N ASN A 18 6.42 1.26 -12.13
CA ASN A 18 7.42 1.81 -13.03
C ASN A 18 7.50 3.33 -12.93
N GLY A 19 6.36 4.02 -12.91
CA GLY A 19 6.34 5.47 -12.70
C GLY A 19 6.92 5.92 -11.35
N ALA A 20 6.72 5.12 -10.28
CA ALA A 20 7.33 5.39 -8.99
C ALA A 20 8.86 5.23 -9.01
N LEU A 21 9.36 4.18 -9.68
CA LEU A 21 10.80 3.94 -9.87
C LEU A 21 11.45 5.06 -10.69
N GLU A 22 10.83 5.45 -11.81
CA GLU A 22 11.27 6.59 -12.63
C GLU A 22 11.25 7.91 -11.84
N GLY A 23 10.31 8.05 -10.90
CA GLY A 23 10.22 9.16 -9.95
C GLY A 23 11.29 9.15 -8.85
N GLY A 24 12.16 8.13 -8.80
CA GLY A 24 13.28 8.03 -7.86
C GLY A 24 12.99 7.25 -6.58
N LEU A 25 11.87 6.52 -6.49
CA LEU A 25 11.69 5.51 -5.44
C LEU A 25 12.59 4.30 -5.72
N SER A 26 13.19 3.73 -4.68
CA SER A 26 13.95 2.48 -4.82
C SER A 26 13.02 1.29 -5.03
N GLU A 27 13.53 0.21 -5.66
CA GLU A 27 12.80 -1.04 -5.87
C GLU A 27 12.22 -1.61 -4.57
N GLU A 28 12.97 -1.54 -3.48
CA GLU A 28 12.50 -2.01 -2.16
C GLU A 28 11.29 -1.24 -1.62
N LYS A 29 11.06 -0.03 -2.13
CA LYS A 29 10.02 0.91 -1.68
C LYS A 29 8.85 1.00 -2.66
N ALA A 30 8.95 0.45 -3.87
CA ALA A 30 7.88 0.42 -4.86
C ALA A 30 7.39 -1.03 -5.03
N VAL A 31 6.31 -1.38 -4.34
CA VAL A 31 5.86 -2.76 -4.17
C VAL A 31 4.61 -3.04 -4.98
N TRP A 32 4.71 -3.94 -5.95
CA TRP A 32 3.56 -4.52 -6.63
C TRP A 32 2.98 -5.68 -5.80
N LEU A 33 1.67 -5.69 -5.62
CA LEU A 33 0.93 -6.67 -4.84
C LEU A 33 -0.14 -7.34 -5.72
N ASN A 34 -0.43 -8.60 -5.43
CA ASN A 34 -1.40 -9.40 -6.18
C ASN A 34 -2.83 -9.12 -5.73
N ASP A 35 -3.02 -8.97 -4.42
CA ASP A 35 -4.34 -8.80 -3.82
C ASP A 35 -4.33 -7.92 -2.56
N ARG A 36 -5.52 -7.77 -1.97
CA ARG A 36 -5.77 -6.92 -0.80
C ARG A 36 -5.20 -7.50 0.48
N ASP A 37 -5.14 -8.82 0.61
CA ASP A 37 -4.59 -9.47 1.81
C ASP A 37 -3.07 -9.30 1.86
N GLU A 38 -2.41 -9.41 0.71
CA GLU A 38 -0.99 -9.06 0.57
C GLU A 38 -0.73 -7.60 0.96
N MET A 39 -1.61 -6.67 0.54
CA MET A 39 -1.53 -5.27 0.93
C MET A 39 -1.67 -5.05 2.44
N VAL A 40 -2.63 -5.71 3.08
CA VAL A 40 -2.81 -5.62 4.55
C VAL A 40 -1.58 -6.15 5.28
N ASN A 41 -1.10 -7.33 4.88
CA ASN A 41 0.08 -7.94 5.50
C ASN A 41 1.33 -7.07 5.32
N ARG A 42 1.53 -6.53 4.12
CA ARG A 42 2.68 -5.66 3.84
C ARG A 42 2.58 -4.35 4.62
N LEU A 43 1.43 -3.67 4.61
CA LEU A 43 1.21 -2.45 5.40
C LEU A 43 1.41 -2.70 6.89
N GLY A 44 0.88 -3.78 7.44
CA GLY A 44 1.04 -4.12 8.86
C GLY A 44 2.48 -4.45 9.27
N SER A 45 3.33 -4.86 8.32
CA SER A 45 4.76 -5.15 8.60
C SER A 45 5.69 -3.95 8.42
N VAL A 46 5.26 -2.91 7.70
CA VAL A 46 6.12 -1.74 7.40
C VAL A 46 5.64 -0.43 8.01
N ALA A 47 4.35 -0.30 8.32
CA ALA A 47 3.79 0.92 8.88
C ALA A 47 3.99 0.97 10.40
N GLU A 48 4.54 2.08 10.89
CA GLU A 48 4.72 2.35 12.31
C GLU A 48 3.63 3.30 12.84
N ASN A 49 3.47 3.40 14.17
CA ASN A 49 2.45 4.21 14.85
C ASN A 49 2.46 5.71 14.52
N ARG A 50 3.46 6.22 13.79
CA ARG A 50 3.58 7.62 13.37
C ARG A 50 3.54 7.82 11.87
N ASP A 51 3.37 6.74 11.11
CA ASP A 51 3.30 6.83 9.65
C ASP A 51 1.92 7.29 9.19
N LEU A 52 1.93 8.14 8.17
CA LEU A 52 0.72 8.54 7.46
C LEU A 52 0.52 7.61 6.27
N VAL A 53 -0.48 6.73 6.37
CA VAL A 53 -0.87 5.85 5.26
C VAL A 53 -1.98 6.52 4.45
N ILE A 54 -1.72 6.78 3.18
CA ILE A 54 -2.70 7.30 2.22
C ILE A 54 -3.15 6.15 1.32
N ILE A 55 -4.45 5.84 1.35
CA ILE A 55 -5.05 4.79 0.52
C ILE A 55 -5.90 5.45 -0.56
N LYS A 56 -5.67 5.07 -1.82
CA LYS A 56 -6.41 5.58 -2.98
C LYS A 56 -6.66 4.45 -3.96
N GLY A 57 -7.89 4.35 -4.46
CA GLY A 57 -8.29 3.40 -5.49
C GLY A 57 -9.71 3.68 -5.97
N SER A 58 -10.13 2.99 -7.02
CA SER A 58 -11.53 3.05 -7.45
C SER A 58 -12.40 2.22 -6.51
N ARG A 59 -13.71 2.51 -6.47
CA ARG A 59 -14.68 1.75 -5.65
C ARG A 59 -14.67 0.25 -5.94
N MET A 60 -14.39 -0.14 -7.19
CA MET A 60 -14.35 -1.56 -7.59
C MET A 60 -13.17 -2.32 -6.99
N ILE A 61 -12.10 -1.63 -6.61
CA ILE A 61 -10.93 -2.26 -5.98
C ILE A 61 -11.24 -2.67 -4.54
N GLY A 62 -12.20 -2.01 -3.86
CA GLY A 62 -12.62 -2.39 -2.51
C GLY A 62 -11.54 -2.17 -1.45
N LEU A 63 -10.78 -1.07 -1.54
CA LEU A 63 -9.73 -0.72 -0.57
C LEU A 63 -10.28 -0.37 0.81
N GLU A 64 -11.58 -0.15 0.94
CA GLU A 64 -12.28 -0.02 2.21
C GLU A 64 -12.06 -1.25 3.10
N GLU A 65 -11.93 -2.45 2.51
CA GLU A 65 -11.63 -3.67 3.26
C GLU A 65 -10.21 -3.65 3.85
N VAL A 66 -9.24 -3.11 3.11
CA VAL A 66 -7.85 -2.93 3.59
C VAL A 66 -7.84 -2.00 4.80
N VAL A 67 -8.53 -0.86 4.71
CA VAL A 67 -8.67 0.10 5.83
C VAL A 67 -9.32 -0.58 7.05
N ARG A 68 -10.38 -1.35 6.84
CA ARG A 68 -11.09 -2.05 7.92
C ARG A 68 -10.17 -3.05 8.62
N LYS A 69 -9.51 -3.94 7.86
CA LYS A 69 -8.59 -4.95 8.39
C LYS A 69 -7.41 -4.33 9.15
N LEU A 70 -6.84 -3.23 8.65
CA LEU A 70 -5.76 -2.51 9.33
C LEU A 70 -6.20 -1.92 10.67
N LYS A 71 -7.40 -1.32 10.74
CA LYS A 71 -7.94 -0.81 12.01
C LYS A 71 -8.21 -1.93 13.01
N GLU A 72 -8.68 -3.08 12.55
CA GLU A 72 -8.89 -4.26 13.40
C GLU A 72 -7.56 -4.81 13.94
N SER A 73 -6.51 -4.86 13.12
CA SER A 73 -5.19 -5.30 13.59
C SER A 73 -4.56 -4.36 14.64
N VAL A 74 -4.86 -3.05 14.59
CA VAL A 74 -4.31 -2.05 15.52
C VAL A 74 -5.09 -1.99 16.84
N CYS A 75 -6.35 -2.40 16.88
CA CYS A 75 -7.19 -2.39 18.10
C CYS A 75 -7.02 -3.62 19.02
N THR A 76 -6.05 -4.50 18.76
CA THR A 76 -5.75 -5.65 19.64
C THR A 76 -4.58 -5.41 20.60
N GLY A 77 -4.12 -4.16 20.73
CA GLY A 77 -3.03 -3.76 21.63
C GLY A 77 -3.52 -3.04 22.87
#